data_AF-A0A0G1U071-F1
#
_entry.id   AF-A0A0G1U071-F1
#
_cell.length_a   1.000
_cell.length_b   1.000
_cell.length_c   1.000
_cell.angle_alpha   90.00
_cell.angle_beta   90.00
_cell.angle_gamma   90.00
#
_symmetry.space_group_name_H-M   'P 1'
#
loop_
_entity.id
_entity.type
_entity.pdbx_description
1 polymer ?
#
loop_
_entity_poly.entity_id
_entity_poly.type
_entity_poly.pdbx_seq_one_letter_code
_entity_poly.pdbx_strand_id
1 'polypeptide(L)' 'MNAGEEIKKIALARAKLMPENLNMAIGGERLNKEALIKHIEQEDEIGQTIMRVDLEYLKDLASSSIY' A
#
# COMPACT_ATOMS: atom_id res chain seq x y z
N MET A 1 1.77 -21.00 -1.35
CA MET A 1 1.24 -19.66 -1.02
C MET A 1 1.85 -18.69 -2.02
N ASN A 2 1.05 -17.78 -2.59
CA ASN A 2 1.53 -16.82 -3.59
C ASN A 2 1.93 -15.53 -2.87
N ALA A 3 3.21 -15.16 -2.91
CA ALA A 3 3.75 -13.99 -2.23
C ALA A 3 3.01 -12.69 -2.59
N GLY A 4 2.54 -12.56 -3.85
CA GLY A 4 1.77 -11.38 -4.28
C GLY A 4 0.45 -11.20 -3.52
N GLU A 5 -0.26 -12.30 -3.25
CA GLU A 5 -1.53 -12.27 -2.51
C GLU A 5 -1.34 -11.86 -1.04
N GLU A 6 -0.21 -12.24 -0.43
CA GLU A 6 0.11 -11.86 0.95
C GLU A 6 0.42 -10.37 1.05
N ILE A 7 1.19 -9.84 0.10
CA ILE A 7 1.48 -8.40 0.03
C ILE A 7 0.20 -7.60 -0.21
N LYS A 8 -0.69 -8.07 -1.07
CA LYS A 8 -2.01 -7.43 -1.26
C LYS A 8 -2.81 -7.37 0.04
N LYS A 9 -2.86 -8.47 0.81
CA LYS A 9 -3.56 -8.50 2.11
C LYS A 9 -2.97 -7.52 3.11
N ILE A 10 -1.64 -7.42 3.17
CA ILE A 10 -0.93 -6.46 4.03
C ILE A 10 -1.26 -5.02 3.62
N ALA A 11 -1.15 -4.71 2.32
CA ALA A 11 -1.45 -3.38 1.81
C ALA A 11 -2.91 -2.98 2.11
N LEU A 12 -3.86 -3.88 1.90
CA LEU A 12 -5.27 -3.64 2.25
C LEU A 12 -5.47 -3.44 3.75
N ALA A 13 -4.82 -4.24 4.60
CA ALA A 13 -4.94 -4.09 6.05
C ALA A 13 -4.42 -2.72 6.52
N ARG A 14 -3.27 -2.29 5.99
CA ARG A 14 -2.68 -0.98 6.28
C ARG A 14 -3.55 0.17 5.78
N ALA A 15 -4.03 0.09 4.54
CA ALA A 15 -4.95 1.08 3.97
C ALA A 15 -6.24 1.23 4.80
N LYS A 16 -6.79 0.13 5.31
CA LYS A 16 -8.01 0.17 6.17
C LYS A 16 -7.79 0.85 7.53
N LEU A 17 -6.56 0.87 8.03
CA LEU A 17 -6.18 1.54 9.28
C LEU A 17 -5.83 3.02 9.09
N MET A 18 -5.71 3.49 7.85
CA MET A 18 -5.48 4.90 7.57
C MET A 18 -6.68 5.75 8.04
N PRO A 19 -6.43 7.01 8.45
CA PRO A 19 -7.50 7.88 8.92
C PRO A 19 -8.43 8.29 7.79
N GLU A 20 -9.70 8.57 8.11
CA GLU A 20 -10.74 8.93 7.12
C GLU A 20 -10.42 10.23 6.35
N ASN A 21 -9.66 11.13 6.96
CA ASN A 21 -9.22 12.38 6.33
C ASN A 21 -7.93 12.22 5.51
N LEU A 22 -7.54 10.99 5.16
CA LEU A 22 -6.38 10.72 4.31
C LEU A 22 -6.50 11.50 3.00
N ASN A 23 -5.41 12.19 2.65
CA ASN A 23 -5.25 12.87 1.36
C ASN A 23 -3.80 12.70 0.91
N MET A 24 -3.56 11.68 0.09
CA MET A 24 -2.22 11.31 -0.39
C MET A 24 -2.10 11.61 -1.88
N ALA A 25 -0.99 12.20 -2.31
CA ALA A 25 -0.68 12.37 -3.71
C ALA A 25 0.17 11.18 -4.20
N ILE A 26 -0.36 10.38 -5.13
CA ILE A 26 0.37 9.26 -5.76
C ILE A 26 0.23 9.41 -7.27
N GLY A 27 1.36 9.42 -8.00
CA GLY A 27 1.32 9.48 -9.47
C GLY A 27 0.70 10.76 -10.05
N GLY A 28 0.60 11.84 -9.27
CA GLY A 28 -0.10 13.07 -9.68
C GLY A 28 -1.59 13.10 -9.34
N GLU A 29 -2.15 12.00 -8.86
CA GLU A 29 -3.53 11.90 -8.39
C GLU A 29 -3.62 12.07 -6.87
N ARG A 30 -4.69 12.71 -6.39
CA ARG A 30 -5.01 12.81 -4.97
C ARG A 30 -5.98 11.70 -4.59
N LEU A 31 -5.55 10.85 -3.67
CA LEU A 31 -6.28 9.69 -3.21
C LEU A 31 -6.73 9.88 -1.76
N ASN A 32 -8.01 9.61 -1.53
CA ASN A 32 -8.56 9.35 -0.21
C ASN A 32 -8.43 7.86 0.15
N LYS A 33 -8.88 7.50 1.35
CA LYS A 33 -8.81 6.12 1.86
C LYS A 33 -9.52 5.12 0.95
N GLU A 34 -10.72 5.44 0.48
CA GLU A 34 -11.51 4.56 -0.37
C GLU A 34 -10.86 4.34 -1.73
N ALA A 35 -10.34 5.41 -2.35
CA ALA A 35 -9.61 5.33 -3.61
C ALA A 35 -8.34 4.49 -3.45
N LEU A 36 -7.58 4.69 -2.36
CA LEU A 36 -6.39 3.90 -2.05
C LEU A 36 -6.71 2.40 -1.99
N ILE A 37 -7.77 2.03 -1.24
CA ILE A 37 -8.21 0.63 -1.12
C ILE A 37 -8.60 0.08 -2.50
N LYS A 38 -9.36 0.84 -3.29
CA LYS A 38 -9.80 0.43 -4.63
C LYS A 38 -8.63 0.15 -5.56
N HIS A 39 -7.62 1.02 -5.61
CA HIS A 39 -6.42 0.79 -6.43
C HIS A 39 -5.69 -0.50 -6.02
N ILE A 40 -5.54 -0.76 -4.72
CA ILE A 40 -4.93 -2.01 -4.23
C ILE A 40 -5.77 -3.23 -4.62
N GLU A 41 -7.10 -3.16 -4.51
CA GLU A 41 -7.99 -4.27 -4.91
C GLU A 41 -7.90 -4.57 -6.40
N GLN A 42 -7.77 -3.54 -7.23
CA GLN A 42 -7.69 -3.64 -8.69
C GLN A 42 -6.30 -4.04 -9.20
N GLU A 43 -5.26 -3.91 -8.37
CA GLU A 43 -3.86 -4.15 -8.75
C GLU A 43 -3.45 -3.39 -10.02
N ASP A 44 -3.99 -2.18 -10.18
CA ASP A 44 -3.57 -1.26 -11.24
C ASP A 44 -2.19 -0.66 -10.93
N GLU A 45 -1.68 0.22 -11.80
CA GLU A 45 -0.32 0.77 -11.64
C GLU A 45 -0.10 1.48 -10.30
N ILE A 46 -1.14 2.16 -9.79
CA ILE A 46 -1.13 2.81 -8.48
C ILE A 46 -1.16 1.74 -7.38
N GLY A 47 -2.06 0.76 -7.48
CA GLY A 47 -2.18 -0.36 -6.55
C GLY A 47 -0.89 -1.16 -6.40
N GLN A 48 -0.26 -1.50 -7.53
CA GLN A 48 1.03 -2.20 -7.56
C GLN A 48 2.15 -1.35 -6.96
N THR A 49 2.13 -0.03 -7.20
CA THR A 49 3.10 0.89 -6.59
C THR A 49 2.96 0.90 -5.08
N ILE A 50 1.73 0.95 -4.54
CA ILE A 50 1.48 0.90 -3.09
C ILE A 50 1.95 -0.43 -2.51
N MET A 51 1.59 -1.56 -3.14
CA MET A 51 2.02 -2.89 -2.72
C MET A 51 3.55 -3.04 -2.69
N ARG A 52 4.24 -2.49 -3.69
CA ARG A 52 5.71 -2.47 -3.75
C ARG A 52 6.31 -1.65 -2.61
N VAL A 53 5.81 -0.44 -2.38
CA VAL A 53 6.29 0.44 -1.30
C VAL A 53 6.09 -0.22 0.07
N ASP A 54 4.95 -0.87 0.31
CA ASP A 54 4.72 -1.58 1.57
C ASP A 54 5.69 -2.77 1.74
N LEU A 55 6.00 -3.51 0.67
CA LEU A 55 7.00 -4.57 0.72
C LEU A 55 8.41 -4.03 0.99
N GLU A 56 8.81 -2.95 0.33
CA GLU A 56 10.09 -2.27 0.54
C GLU A 56 10.22 -1.82 1.99
N TYR A 57 9.20 -1.15 2.53
CA TYR A 57 9.14 -0.76 3.94
C TYR A 57 9.34 -1.96 4.89
N LEU A 58 8.68 -3.09 4.63
CA LEU A 58 8.82 -4.28 5.48
C LEU A 58 10.22 -4.91 5.40
N LYS A 59 10.86 -4.89 4.23
CA LYS A 59 12.25 -5.36 4.06
C LYS A 59 13.23 -4.47 4.79
N ASP A 60 13.05 -3.16 4.71
CA ASP A 60 13.89 -2.19 5.39
C ASP A 60 13.76 -2.34 6.91
N LEU A 61 12.53 -2.55 7.41
CA LEU A 61 12.28 -2.80 8.82
C LEU A 61 12.91 -4.11 9.30
N ALA A 62 12.78 -5.18 8.50
CA ALA A 62 13.35 -6.48 8.84
C ALA A 62 14.89 -6.49 8.81
N SER A 63 15.51 -5.58 8.06
CA SER A 63 16.97 -5.45 7.94
C SER A 63 17.58 -4.42 8.89
N SER A 64 16.77 -3.79 9.76
CA SER A 64 17.20 -2.66 10.61
C SER A 64 17.80 -1.49 9.81
N SER A 65 17.44 -1.39 8.52
CA SER A 65 17.81 -0.24 7.67
C SER A 65 16.97 0.99 8.03
N ILE A 66 15.78 0.74 8.59
CA ILE A 66 14.97 1.73 9.28
C ILE A 66 14.71 1.20 10.70
N TYR A 67 15.12 2.00 11.69
CA TYR A 67 15.20 1.72 13.14
C TYR A 67 16.38 0.84 13.60
#